data_AF-A0ABD5RZM9-F1
#
_entry.id   AF-A0ABD5RZM9-F1
#
_cell.length_a   1.000
_cell.length_b   1.000
_cell.length_c   1.000
_cell.angle_alpha   90.00
_cell.angle_beta   90.00
_cell.angle_gamma   90.00
#
_symmetry.space_group_name_H-M   'P 1'
#
loop_
_entity.id
_entity.type
_entity.pdbx_description
1 polymer ?
#
loop_
_entity_poly.entity_id
_entity_poly.type
_entity_poly.pdbx_seq_one_letter_code
_entity_poly.pdbx_strand_id
1 'polypeptide(L)'
;MLLALFLDSRGLIPDSVRIQGPLVTVHTKRGRVLLDRLAAPRRFWRAWSNVGVGIALVVMVGTFFLLLWRGLSILQNPPAPTAVNQPRNFLVIPGVNDFLPLSVAPEIVLGLLIGLVVHEGGHGLLCRVERIDIESMGLVLLTLLPIGAFVEPDERSQRSASRGARTRMFAAGVTNNFAL
;
A
#
# COMPACT_ATOMS: atom_id res chain seq x y z
N MET A 1 -17.60 -18.72 0.90
CA MET A 1 -17.57 -18.12 2.27
C MET A 1 -17.96 -19.13 3.33
N LEU A 2 -19.15 -19.75 3.27
CA LEU A 2 -19.58 -20.77 4.24
C LEU A 2 -18.64 -21.99 4.33
N LEU A 3 -18.12 -22.48 3.20
CA LEU A 3 -17.14 -23.57 3.17
C LEU A 3 -15.84 -23.20 3.89
N ALA A 4 -15.35 -21.97 3.70
CA ALA A 4 -14.10 -21.50 4.30
C ALA A 4 -14.26 -21.31 5.82
N LEU A 5 -15.38 -20.73 6.26
CA LEU A 5 -15.71 -20.61 7.69
C LEU A 5 -15.93 -21.98 8.36
N PHE A 6 -16.48 -22.96 7.62
CA PHE A 6 -16.66 -24.33 8.10
C PHE A 6 -15.34 -25.10 8.22
N LEU A 7 -14.38 -24.85 7.34
CA LEU A 7 -13.03 -25.41 7.44
C LEU A 7 -12.22 -24.77 8.57
N ASP A 8 -12.42 -23.46 8.81
CA ASP A 8 -11.82 -22.73 9.92
C ASP A 8 -12.32 -23.25 11.27
N SER A 9 -13.63 -23.45 11.41
CA SER A 9 -14.23 -23.98 12.64
C SER A 9 -13.83 -25.43 12.95
N ARG A 10 -13.27 -26.15 11.97
CA ARG A 10 -12.69 -27.49 12.13
C ARG A 10 -11.17 -27.49 12.33
N GLY A 11 -10.53 -26.32 12.39
CA GLY A 11 -9.08 -26.19 12.59
C GLY A 11 -8.25 -26.73 11.42
N LEU A 12 -8.84 -26.84 10.22
CA LEU A 12 -8.17 -27.36 9.03
C LEU A 12 -7.43 -26.29 8.23
N ILE A 13 -7.53 -25.03 8.66
CA ILE A 13 -6.87 -23.89 8.01
C ILE A 13 -5.48 -23.69 8.64
N PRO A 14 -4.42 -23.53 7.82
CA PRO A 14 -3.08 -23.28 8.34
C PRO A 14 -3.01 -21.97 9.14
N ASP A 15 -2.16 -21.90 10.18
CA ASP A 15 -1.94 -20.68 10.98
C ASP A 15 -1.54 -19.44 10.16
N SER A 16 -1.05 -19.64 8.95
CA SER A 16 -0.72 -18.60 7.98
C SER A 16 -1.93 -17.95 7.33
N VAL A 17 -3.13 -18.52 7.44
CA VAL A 17 -4.35 -18.00 6.80
C VAL A 17 -5.35 -17.64 7.89
N ARG A 18 -5.73 -16.36 7.97
CA ARG A 18 -6.76 -15.89 8.90
C ARG A 18 -7.97 -15.39 8.13
N ILE A 19 -9.14 -15.87 8.50
CA ILE A 19 -10.42 -15.49 7.88
C ILE A 19 -11.18 -14.58 8.84
N GLN A 20 -11.55 -13.39 8.37
CA GLN A 20 -12.40 -12.44 9.10
C GLN A 20 -13.54 -12.00 8.18
N GLY A 21 -14.66 -12.73 8.25
CA GLY A 21 -15.81 -12.50 7.37
C GLY A 21 -15.44 -12.71 5.89
N PRO A 22 -15.62 -11.71 5.00
CA PRO A 22 -15.25 -11.82 3.58
C PRO A 22 -13.75 -11.62 3.32
N LEU A 23 -12.99 -11.19 4.33
CA LEU A 23 -11.55 -10.93 4.22
C LEU A 23 -10.75 -12.17 4.61
N VAL A 24 -9.74 -12.47 3.80
CA VAL A 24 -8.76 -13.52 4.04
C VAL A 24 -7.37 -12.89 4.05
N THR A 25 -6.63 -13.04 5.13
CA THR A 25 -5.24 -12.58 5.21
C THR A 25 -4.30 -13.76 5.18
N VAL A 26 -3.31 -13.70 4.31
CA VAL A 26 -2.27 -14.72 4.16
C VAL A 26 -0.96 -14.16 4.68
N HIS A 27 -0.49 -14.70 5.80
CA HIS A 27 0.71 -14.31 6.52
C HIS A 27 1.89 -15.18 6.10
N THR A 28 3.05 -14.57 5.95
CA THR A 28 4.31 -15.26 5.67
C THR A 28 5.47 -14.57 6.39
N LYS A 29 6.44 -15.37 6.84
CA LYS A 29 7.72 -14.88 7.37
C LYS A 29 8.86 -15.05 6.35
N ARG A 30 8.62 -15.78 5.26
CA ARG A 30 9.66 -16.13 4.27
C ARG A 30 10.16 -14.92 3.48
N GLY A 31 9.31 -13.93 3.25
CA GLY A 31 9.68 -12.70 2.54
C GLY A 31 10.79 -11.89 3.23
N ARG A 32 11.00 -12.10 4.54
CA ARG A 32 12.11 -11.46 5.28
C ARG A 32 13.48 -11.80 4.72
N VAL A 33 13.69 -13.04 4.30
CA VAL A 33 14.99 -13.47 3.73
C VAL A 33 15.29 -12.72 2.43
N LEU A 34 14.26 -12.50 1.60
CA LEU A 34 14.39 -11.69 0.39
C LEU A 34 14.69 -10.24 0.75
N LEU A 35 13.97 -9.66 1.72
CA LEU A 35 14.20 -8.29 2.18
C LEU A 35 15.60 -8.11 2.79
N ASP A 36 16.10 -9.08 3.56
CA ASP A 36 17.44 -9.04 4.13
C ASP A 36 18.52 -9.01 3.03
N ARG A 37 18.33 -9.78 1.95
CA ARG A 37 19.20 -9.75 0.77
C ARG A 37 19.12 -8.42 0.03
N LEU A 38 17.90 -7.93 -0.24
CA LEU A 38 17.69 -6.67 -0.94
C LEU A 38 18.17 -5.46 -0.12
N ALA A 39 18.12 -5.53 1.20
CA ALA A 39 18.56 -4.47 2.12
C ALA A 39 20.08 -4.39 2.28
N ALA A 40 20.86 -5.32 1.70
CA ALA A 40 22.32 -5.38 1.82
C ALA A 40 23.02 -4.03 1.52
N PRO A 41 22.70 -3.29 0.43
CA PRO A 41 23.29 -1.98 0.16
C PRO A 41 22.62 -0.88 1.01
N ARG A 42 22.74 -0.97 2.35
CA ARG A 42 22.07 -0.08 3.32
C ARG A 42 22.31 1.41 3.05
N ARG A 43 23.53 1.78 2.62
CA ARG A 43 23.88 3.19 2.33
C ARG A 43 23.09 3.74 1.15
N PHE A 44 22.94 2.95 0.09
CA PHE A 44 22.14 3.30 -1.08
C PHE A 44 20.68 3.53 -0.68
N TRP A 45 20.08 2.57 0.03
CA TRP A 45 18.68 2.69 0.44
C TRP A 45 18.42 3.86 1.38
N ARG A 46 19.36 4.20 2.27
CA ARG A 46 19.27 5.41 3.12
C ARG A 46 19.34 6.69 2.31
N ALA A 47 20.23 6.76 1.32
CA ALA A 47 20.32 7.93 0.45
C ALA A 47 19.04 8.10 -0.38
N TRP A 48 18.59 7.01 -1.02
CA TRP A 48 17.35 6.96 -1.80
C TRP A 48 16.14 7.42 -0.99
N SER A 49 15.95 6.86 0.20
CA SER A 49 14.83 7.23 1.07
C SER A 49 14.95 8.63 1.66
N ASN A 50 16.14 9.18 1.90
CA ASN A 50 16.28 10.58 2.29
C ASN A 50 15.83 11.52 1.16
N VAL A 51 16.16 11.20 -0.11
CA VAL A 51 15.64 11.92 -1.29
C VAL A 51 14.12 11.77 -1.37
N GLY A 52 13.62 10.54 -1.19
CA GLY A 52 12.21 10.22 -1.15
C GLY A 52 11.42 11.00 -0.11
N VAL A 53 11.94 11.14 1.11
CA VAL A 53 11.34 11.98 2.16
C VAL A 53 11.25 13.44 1.71
N GLY A 54 12.28 13.97 1.05
CA GLY A 54 12.24 15.32 0.50
C GLY A 54 11.16 15.49 -0.58
N ILE A 55 11.10 14.56 -1.54
CA ILE A 55 10.07 14.54 -2.60
C ILE A 55 8.68 14.44 -2.00
N ALA A 56 8.47 13.50 -1.06
CA ALA A 56 7.19 13.30 -0.40
C ALA A 56 6.72 14.56 0.35
N LEU A 57 7.64 15.28 1.01
CA LEU A 57 7.30 16.54 1.67
C LEU A 57 6.88 17.61 0.67
N VAL A 58 7.61 17.78 -0.43
CA VAL A 58 7.28 18.74 -1.49
C VAL A 58 5.92 18.41 -2.12
N VAL A 59 5.69 17.15 -2.48
CA VAL A 59 4.42 16.69 -3.07
C VAL A 59 3.28 16.86 -2.08
N MET A 60 3.48 16.56 -0.80
CA MET A 60 2.45 16.69 0.24
C MET A 60 2.04 18.16 0.41
N VAL A 61 3.00 19.07 0.57
CA VAL A 61 2.74 20.51 0.71
C VAL A 61 2.13 21.08 -0.56
N GLY A 62 2.67 20.73 -1.74
CA GLY A 62 2.16 21.20 -3.02
C GLY A 62 0.72 20.72 -3.29
N THR A 63 0.44 19.45 -3.02
CA THR A 63 -0.91 18.88 -3.17
C THR A 63 -1.88 19.50 -2.17
N PHE A 64 -1.46 19.77 -0.92
CA PHE A 64 -2.30 20.47 0.05
C PHE A 64 -2.75 21.84 -0.46
N PHE A 65 -1.81 22.67 -0.94
CA PHE A 65 -2.16 23.99 -1.48
C PHE A 65 -2.95 23.92 -2.79
N LEU A 66 -2.66 22.96 -3.66
CA LEU A 66 -3.43 22.71 -4.88
C LEU A 66 -4.88 22.35 -4.54
N LEU A 67 -5.09 21.40 -3.62
CA LEU A 67 -6.42 20.98 -3.22
C LEU A 67 -7.17 22.10 -2.49
N LEU A 68 -6.49 22.87 -1.65
CA LEU A 68 -7.06 24.06 -1.02
C LEU A 68 -7.51 25.08 -2.07
N TRP A 69 -6.66 25.38 -3.05
CA TRP A 69 -6.99 26.28 -4.15
C TRP A 69 -8.17 25.76 -4.99
N ARG A 70 -8.18 24.46 -5.32
CA ARG A 70 -9.28 23.82 -6.06
C ARG A 70 -10.59 23.87 -5.27
N GLY A 71 -10.55 23.59 -3.97
CA GLY A 71 -11.72 23.69 -3.09
C GLY A 71 -12.30 25.10 -3.07
N LEU A 72 -11.46 26.12 -2.89
CA LEU A 72 -11.88 27.52 -2.92
C LEU A 72 -12.43 27.94 -4.31
N SER A 73 -11.78 27.51 -5.39
CA SER A 73 -12.21 27.79 -6.76
C SER A 73 -13.58 27.19 -7.07
N ILE A 74 -13.88 26.00 -6.57
CA ILE A 74 -15.18 25.34 -6.77
C ILE A 74 -16.29 26.07 -6.01
N LEU A 75 -16.00 26.60 -4.81
CA LEU A 75 -16.98 27.40 -4.04
C LEU A 75 -17.32 28.71 -4.73
N GLN A 76 -16.35 29.34 -5.40
CA GLN A 76 -16.56 30.61 -6.10
C GLN A 76 -17.18 30.42 -7.48
N ASN A 77 -16.74 29.41 -8.23
CA ASN A 77 -17.18 29.14 -9.59
C ASN A 77 -17.42 27.63 -9.77
N PRO A 78 -18.60 27.12 -9.39
CA PRO A 78 -18.93 25.72 -9.56
C PRO A 78 -18.86 25.33 -11.04
N PRO A 79 -18.03 24.34 -11.43
CA PRO A 79 -17.97 23.88 -12.81
C PRO A 79 -19.29 23.21 -13.21
N ALA A 80 -19.68 23.37 -14.48
CA ALA A 80 -20.84 22.66 -15.01
C ALA A 80 -20.64 21.13 -14.89
N PRO A 81 -21.70 20.35 -14.63
CA PRO A 81 -21.61 18.89 -14.63
C PRO A 81 -21.16 18.38 -15.99
N THR A 82 -19.98 17.77 -16.04
CA THR A 82 -19.46 17.06 -17.21
C THR A 82 -19.49 15.56 -16.93
N ALA A 83 -19.39 14.72 -17.96
CA ALA A 83 -19.22 13.28 -17.79
C ALA A 83 -18.06 12.96 -16.84
N VAL A 84 -16.98 13.75 -16.85
CA VAL A 84 -15.80 13.56 -15.98
C VAL A 84 -16.12 13.84 -14.50
N ASN A 85 -17.00 14.79 -14.21
CA ASN A 85 -17.33 15.21 -12.85
C ASN A 85 -18.57 14.51 -12.27
N GLN A 86 -19.13 13.52 -12.98
CA GLN A 86 -20.25 12.73 -12.47
C GLN A 86 -19.80 11.82 -11.32
N PRO A 87 -20.58 11.68 -10.23
CA PRO A 87 -20.19 10.87 -9.07
C PRO A 87 -19.76 9.43 -9.39
N ARG A 88 -20.40 8.78 -10.37
CA ARG A 88 -20.03 7.42 -10.80
C ARG A 88 -18.62 7.32 -11.38
N ASN A 89 -18.15 8.40 -12.02
CA ASN A 89 -16.85 8.45 -12.69
C ASN A 89 -15.70 8.85 -11.76
N PHE A 90 -16.00 9.19 -10.49
CA PHE A 90 -14.99 9.29 -9.44
C PHE A 90 -14.61 7.92 -8.86
N LEU A 91 -15.49 6.92 -8.95
CA LEU A 91 -15.18 5.56 -8.51
C LEU A 91 -14.32 4.88 -9.58
N VAL A 92 -13.13 4.41 -9.19
CA VAL A 92 -12.22 3.65 -10.07
C VAL A 92 -12.65 2.18 -10.07
N ILE A 93 -13.87 1.91 -10.54
CA ILE A 93 -14.46 0.57 -10.61
C ILE A 93 -14.74 0.24 -12.09
N PRO A 94 -14.03 -0.75 -12.67
CA PRO A 94 -14.28 -1.18 -14.04
C PRO A 94 -15.75 -1.58 -14.26
N GLY A 95 -16.34 -1.12 -15.36
CA GLY A 95 -17.74 -1.36 -15.72
C GLY A 95 -18.76 -0.42 -15.04
N VAL A 96 -18.38 0.29 -13.98
CA VAL A 96 -19.18 1.36 -13.35
C VAL A 96 -18.73 2.74 -13.80
N ASN A 97 -17.41 2.90 -13.97
CA ASN A 97 -16.81 4.10 -14.52
C ASN A 97 -16.87 4.05 -16.06
N ASP A 98 -17.43 5.09 -16.68
CA ASP A 98 -17.57 5.18 -18.14
C ASP A 98 -16.21 5.13 -18.87
N PHE A 99 -15.12 5.49 -18.18
CA PHE A 99 -13.77 5.52 -18.70
C PHE A 99 -12.98 4.22 -18.44
N LEU A 100 -13.55 3.25 -17.70
CA LEU A 100 -12.90 1.98 -17.36
C LEU A 100 -13.75 0.79 -17.80
N PRO A 101 -13.67 0.35 -19.07
CA PRO A 101 -14.39 -0.84 -19.51
C PRO A 101 -13.93 -2.10 -18.75
N LEU A 102 -14.80 -3.10 -18.62
CA LEU A 102 -14.44 -4.36 -17.93
C LEU A 102 -13.26 -5.10 -18.56
N SER A 103 -12.98 -4.86 -19.85
CA SER A 103 -11.84 -5.42 -20.55
C SER A 103 -10.49 -5.00 -19.97
N VAL A 104 -10.40 -3.83 -19.30
CA VAL A 104 -9.16 -3.34 -18.67
C VAL A 104 -9.01 -3.73 -17.20
N ALA A 105 -9.99 -4.45 -16.65
CA ALA A 105 -9.98 -4.86 -15.25
C ALA A 105 -8.76 -5.72 -14.87
N PRO A 106 -8.32 -6.71 -15.69
CA PRO A 106 -7.13 -7.51 -15.38
C PRO A 106 -5.87 -6.66 -15.22
N GLU A 107 -5.67 -5.67 -16.10
CA GLU A 107 -4.53 -4.76 -16.09
C GLU A 107 -4.55 -3.86 -14.85
N ILE A 108 -5.73 -3.38 -14.45
CA ILE A 108 -5.89 -2.60 -13.20
C ILE A 108 -5.54 -3.45 -11.99
N VAL A 109 -6.05 -4.69 -11.91
CA VAL A 109 -5.75 -5.60 -10.80
C VAL A 109 -4.26 -5.91 -10.72
N LEU A 110 -3.61 -6.13 -11.88
CA LEU A 110 -2.17 -6.34 -11.95
C LEU A 110 -1.39 -5.10 -11.49
N GLY A 111 -1.76 -3.91 -11.97
CA GLY A 111 -1.13 -2.65 -11.58
C GLY A 111 -1.27 -2.36 -10.08
N LEU A 112 -2.46 -2.60 -9.52
CA LEU A 112 -2.70 -2.50 -8.08
C LEU A 112 -1.83 -3.48 -7.30
N LEU A 113 -1.77 -4.75 -7.73
CA LEU A 113 -0.97 -5.77 -7.07
C LEU A 113 0.52 -5.39 -7.08
N ILE A 114 1.06 -4.96 -8.23
CA ILE A 114 2.45 -4.53 -8.35
C ILE A 114 2.72 -3.31 -7.46
N GLY A 115 1.92 -2.27 -7.57
CA GLY A 115 2.08 -1.04 -6.79
C GLY A 115 2.02 -1.31 -5.29
N LEU A 116 1.14 -2.19 -4.86
CA LEU A 116 1.00 -2.59 -3.46
C LEU A 116 2.20 -3.42 -2.96
N VAL A 117 2.66 -4.39 -3.75
CA VAL A 117 3.86 -5.18 -3.42
C VAL A 117 5.09 -4.28 -3.31
N VAL A 118 5.23 -3.29 -4.18
CA VAL A 118 6.35 -2.33 -4.11
C VAL A 118 6.19 -1.36 -2.94
N HIS A 119 4.97 -0.91 -2.64
CA HIS A 119 4.68 -0.03 -1.51
C HIS A 119 5.06 -0.69 -0.18
N GLU A 120 4.42 -1.84 0.11
CA GLU A 120 4.61 -2.59 1.34
C GLU A 120 5.99 -3.23 1.41
N GLY A 121 6.48 -3.74 0.27
CA GLY A 121 7.85 -4.21 0.13
C GLY A 121 8.87 -3.11 0.43
N GLY A 122 8.59 -1.86 0.06
CA GLY A 122 9.39 -0.70 0.42
C GLY A 122 9.45 -0.44 1.91
N HIS A 123 8.30 -0.46 2.59
CA HIS A 123 8.25 -0.39 4.06
C HIS A 123 9.07 -1.51 4.71
N GLY A 124 8.89 -2.75 4.25
CA GLY A 124 9.65 -3.90 4.76
C GLY A 124 11.15 -3.83 4.48
N LEU A 125 11.54 -3.35 3.31
CA LEU A 125 12.93 -3.15 2.94
C LEU A 125 13.60 -2.13 3.87
N LEU A 126 12.95 -0.99 4.10
CA LEU A 126 13.48 0.05 4.98
C LEU A 126 13.45 -0.37 6.45
N CYS A 127 12.52 -1.24 6.86
CA CYS A 127 12.61 -1.89 8.16
C CYS A 127 13.94 -2.64 8.31
N ARG A 128 14.33 -3.45 7.32
CA ARG A 128 15.62 -4.17 7.36
C ARG A 128 16.86 -3.28 7.30
N VAL A 129 16.82 -2.23 6.47
CA VAL A 129 17.89 -1.24 6.37
C VAL A 129 18.11 -0.52 7.71
N GLU A 130 17.03 -0.16 8.40
CA GLU A 130 17.04 0.57 9.67
C GLU A 130 17.07 -0.33 10.92
N ARG A 131 17.11 -1.66 10.74
CA ARG A 131 17.11 -2.65 11.84
C ARG A 131 15.83 -2.61 12.69
N ILE A 132 14.71 -2.36 12.03
CA ILE A 132 13.37 -2.54 12.58
C ILE A 132 12.93 -3.97 12.24
N ASP A 133 12.57 -4.73 13.25
CA ASP A 133 12.08 -6.10 13.06
C ASP A 133 10.70 -6.11 12.40
N ILE A 134 10.40 -7.21 11.71
CA ILE A 134 9.10 -7.42 11.06
C ILE A 134 8.48 -8.61 11.77
N GLU A 135 7.25 -8.47 12.26
CA GLU A 135 6.51 -9.52 12.95
C GLU A 135 5.75 -10.42 11.96
N SER A 136 5.23 -9.85 10.89
CA SER A 136 4.56 -10.58 9.82
C SER A 136 4.53 -9.77 8.52
N MET A 137 4.24 -10.42 7.41
CA MET A 137 3.95 -9.75 6.14
C MET A 137 3.02 -10.63 5.33
N GLY A 138 2.27 -10.07 4.38
CA GLY A 138 1.25 -10.86 3.72
C GLY A 138 0.41 -10.14 2.69
N LEU A 139 -0.63 -10.84 2.25
CA LEU A 139 -1.67 -10.35 1.34
C LEU A 139 -3.02 -10.34 2.04
N VAL A 140 -3.84 -9.37 1.69
CA VAL A 140 -5.25 -9.25 2.06
C VAL A 140 -6.08 -9.52 0.82
N LEU A 141 -6.95 -10.52 0.90
CA LEU A 141 -7.82 -10.97 -0.18
C LEU A 141 -9.28 -10.72 0.22
N LEU A 142 -10.06 -10.18 -0.71
CA LEU A 142 -11.51 -10.22 -0.64
C LEU A 142 -11.96 -11.48 -1.37
N THR A 143 -12.28 -12.53 -0.62
CA THR A 143 -12.48 -13.90 -1.13
C THR A 143 -11.26 -14.45 -1.90
N LEU A 144 -11.12 -14.12 -3.19
CA LEU A 144 -10.01 -14.50 -4.07
C LEU A 144 -9.30 -13.29 -4.69
N LEU A 145 -9.90 -12.11 -4.63
CA LEU A 145 -9.36 -10.90 -5.23
C LEU A 145 -8.33 -10.26 -4.29
N PRO A 146 -7.07 -10.04 -4.70
CA PRO A 146 -6.12 -9.30 -3.88
C PRO A 146 -6.55 -7.84 -3.80
N ILE A 147 -6.80 -7.38 -2.58
CA ILE A 147 -7.21 -6.01 -2.29
C ILE A 147 -6.18 -5.25 -1.44
N GLY A 148 -5.18 -5.97 -0.90
CA GLY A 148 -4.19 -5.42 0.01
C GLY A 148 -2.97 -6.32 0.15
N ALA A 149 -1.89 -5.74 0.63
CA ALA A 149 -0.69 -6.38 1.16
C ALA A 149 -0.30 -5.62 2.41
N PHE A 150 0.56 -6.20 3.22
CA PHE A 150 1.03 -5.54 4.43
C PHE A 150 2.42 -6.04 4.82
N VAL A 151 3.17 -5.16 5.46
CA VAL A 151 4.32 -5.50 6.29
C VAL A 151 4.09 -4.96 7.69
N GLU A 152 4.13 -5.84 8.68
CA GLU A 152 3.90 -5.51 10.09
C GLU A 152 5.24 -5.36 10.82
N PRO A 153 5.69 -4.13 11.14
CA PRO A 153 6.88 -3.91 11.94
C PRO A 153 6.63 -4.26 13.42
N ASP A 154 7.64 -4.80 14.10
CA ASP A 154 7.59 -4.99 15.56
C ASP A 154 7.53 -3.63 16.26
N GLU A 155 6.51 -3.44 17.10
CA GLU A 155 6.25 -2.16 17.75
C GLU A 155 7.41 -1.69 18.64
N ARG A 156 8.07 -2.60 19.37
CA ARG A 156 9.14 -2.23 20.32
C ARG A 156 10.36 -1.76 19.54
N SER A 157 10.75 -2.54 18.53
CA SER A 157 11.84 -2.25 17.61
C SER A 157 11.60 -0.92 16.89
N GLN A 158 10.39 -0.70 16.35
CA GLN A 158 10.00 0.54 15.69
C GLN A 158 10.05 1.75 16.62
N ARG A 159 9.55 1.64 17.86
CA ARG A 159 9.55 2.74 18.84
C ARG A 159 10.96 3.09 19.31
N SER A 160 11.84 2.10 19.41
CA SER A 160 13.25 2.30 19.77
C SER A 160 14.09 2.93 18.65
N ALA A 161 13.61 2.87 17.40
CA ALA A 161 14.33 3.40 16.26
C ALA A 161 14.39 4.93 16.26
N SER A 162 15.49 5.48 15.73
CA SER A 162 15.68 6.93 15.61
C SER A 162 14.56 7.58 14.79
N ARG A 163 14.31 8.87 15.02
CA ARG A 163 13.31 9.65 14.24
C ARG A 163 13.56 9.55 12.75
N GLY A 164 14.82 9.67 12.31
CA GLY A 164 15.18 9.55 10.90
C GLY A 164 14.92 8.15 10.31
N ALA A 165 15.19 7.09 11.08
CA ALA A 165 14.89 5.73 10.68
C ALA A 165 13.38 5.52 10.48
N ARG A 166 12.57 5.96 11.45
CA ARG A 166 11.10 5.91 11.36
C ARG A 166 10.59 6.72 10.18
N THR A 167 11.07 7.95 10.00
CA THR A 167 10.63 8.80 8.89
C THR A 167 10.95 8.17 7.54
N ARG A 168 12.15 7.62 7.34
CA ARG A 168 12.49 6.89 6.10
C ARG A 168 11.60 5.67 5.89
N MET A 169 11.36 4.89 6.94
CA MET A 169 10.49 3.72 6.87
C MET A 169 9.05 4.11 6.50
N PHE A 170 8.47 5.16 7.11
CA PHE A 170 7.12 5.63 6.75
C PHE A 170 7.03 6.27 5.36
N ALA A 171 8.11 6.87 4.86
CA ALA A 171 8.11 7.44 3.51
C ALA A 171 8.43 6.41 2.41
N ALA A 172 8.88 5.22 2.77
CA ALA A 172 9.41 4.22 1.84
C ALA A 172 8.38 3.77 0.79
N GLY A 173 7.15 3.48 1.20
CA GLY A 173 6.11 3.01 0.28
C GLY A 173 5.76 4.06 -0.79
N VAL A 174 5.58 5.32 -0.38
CA VAL A 174 5.32 6.43 -1.32
C VAL A 174 6.51 6.66 -2.25
N THR A 175 7.73 6.67 -1.71
CA THR A 175 8.95 6.87 -2.51
C THR A 175 9.10 5.80 -3.58
N ASN A 176 8.87 4.55 -3.22
CA ASN A 176 9.06 3.44 -4.14
C ASN A 176 7.95 3.38 -5.20
N ASN A 177 6.70 3.71 -4.84
CA ASN A 177 5.62 3.82 -5.82
C ASN A 177 5.84 4.98 -6.79
N PHE A 178 6.43 6.09 -6.33
CA PHE A 178 6.73 7.22 -7.21
C PHE A 178 7.83 6.91 -8.24
N ALA A 179 8.69 5.93 -7.97
CA ALA A 179 9.77 5.52 -8.87
C ALA A 179 9.40 4.37 -9.80
N LEU A 180 8.17 3.85 -9.69
CA LEU A 180 7.62 2.76 -10.49
C LEU A 180 6.94 3.33 -11.73
#